data_AF-A0A3P6FEE8-F1
#
_entry.id   AF-A0A3P6FEE8-F1
#
_cell.length_a   1.000
_cell.length_b   1.000
_cell.length_c   1.000
_cell.angle_alpha   90.00
_cell.angle_beta   90.00
_cell.angle_gamma   90.00
#
_symmetry.space_group_name_H-M   'P 1'
#
loop_
_entity.id
_entity.type
_entity.pdbx_description
1 polymer ?
#
loop_
_entity_poly.entity_id
_entity_poly.type
_entity_poly.pdbx_seq_one_letter_code
_entity_poly.pdbx_strand_id
1 'polypeptide(L)'
;MTDIDIEEIEAAGEVDLRDLGEPFLQSFCKKAATSFFDEYGLVSHQLNSYNFFIEHGLQSVFESSGEMLVEPSFDPTKNKDHEWRYATVKFGEVSVDKPTLYSDDKELVFLPWHARLQNMTYSARMKVNVDVFVKKVVKRDKFKTGQDEYVEKQILSKKTQDIPIGRIPVMVKSVLCNTTEKGKNGESYRKGECAFDQGGYFVIKGAEKVFIAQEQICTKRLWISNSPWTVSYRSETKRNRFIVRLSENQKAEDFKRKEKVLTVYFLSTEIPVWVLFFALGVASDKEAVDLIAFRWW
;
A
#
# COMPACT_ATOMS: atom_id res chain seq x y z
N MET A 1 -34.93 29.52 26.76
CA MET A 1 -36.08 29.71 25.85
C MET A 1 -35.78 28.87 24.63
N THR A 2 -36.42 27.69 24.64
CA THR A 2 -36.51 26.61 23.64
C THR A 2 -35.21 26.11 23.03
N ASP A 3 -34.64 25.09 23.68
CA ASP A 3 -33.91 24.02 22.99
C ASP A 3 -34.85 23.46 21.92
N ILE A 4 -34.44 23.55 20.64
CA ILE A 4 -35.16 22.92 19.54
C ILE A 4 -34.57 21.51 19.41
N ASP A 5 -35.41 20.52 19.72
CA ASP A 5 -35.10 19.10 19.58
C ASP A 5 -34.84 18.78 18.10
N ILE A 6 -33.75 18.05 17.85
CA ILE A 6 -33.32 17.67 16.50
C ILE A 6 -34.38 16.81 15.79
N GLU A 7 -35.28 16.17 16.55
CA GLU A 7 -36.42 15.42 16.01
C GLU A 7 -37.52 16.31 15.37
N GLU A 8 -37.61 17.60 15.73
CA GLU A 8 -38.53 18.53 15.04
C GLU A 8 -38.01 18.97 13.65
N ILE A 9 -36.72 18.78 13.36
CA ILE A 9 -36.11 19.16 12.07
C ILE A 9 -36.48 18.16 10.97
N GLU A 10 -36.77 16.89 11.30
CA GLU A 10 -37.19 15.89 10.31
C GLU A 10 -38.66 16.04 9.86
N ALA A 11 -39.47 16.80 10.60
CA ALA A 11 -40.90 16.99 10.33
C ALA A 11 -41.23 18.26 9.53
N ALA A 12 -40.26 19.14 9.28
CA ALA A 12 -40.45 20.35 8.47
C ALA A 12 -39.87 20.14 7.07
N GLY A 13 -40.72 20.31 6.04
CA GLY A 13 -40.29 20.28 4.64
C GLY A 13 -39.11 21.21 4.34
N GLU A 14 -38.39 20.92 3.26
CA GLU A 14 -37.18 21.62 2.77
C GLU A 14 -36.98 23.01 3.40
N VAL A 15 -36.17 23.07 4.46
CA VAL A 15 -35.77 24.33 5.09
C VAL A 15 -34.96 25.11 4.06
N ASP A 16 -35.53 26.19 3.53
CA ASP A 16 -34.82 27.07 2.60
C ASP A 16 -33.64 27.70 3.34
N LEU A 17 -32.42 27.28 2.97
CA LEU A 17 -31.15 27.70 3.59
C LEU A 17 -30.95 29.23 3.60
N ARG A 18 -31.75 29.97 2.82
CA ARG A 18 -31.73 31.43 2.70
C ARG A 18 -32.39 32.15 3.87
N ASP A 19 -33.25 31.48 4.64
CA ASP A 19 -33.96 32.05 5.80
C ASP A 19 -33.19 31.87 7.11
N LEU A 20 -32.05 31.17 7.07
CA LEU A 20 -31.18 30.97 8.22
C LEU A 20 -30.30 32.20 8.44
N GLY A 21 -30.64 33.00 9.45
CA GLY A 21 -29.84 34.16 9.84
C GLY A 21 -28.38 33.80 10.17
N GLU A 22 -27.46 34.74 9.91
CA GLU A 22 -26.03 34.60 10.21
C GLU A 22 -25.71 34.07 11.63
N PRO A 23 -26.41 34.50 12.71
CA PRO A 23 -26.16 33.98 14.06
C PRO A 23 -26.50 32.49 14.22
N PHE A 24 -27.54 32.01 13.53
CA PHE A 24 -27.90 30.60 13.54
C PHE A 24 -26.85 29.76 12.83
N LEU A 25 -26.43 30.19 11.63
CA LEU A 25 -25.42 29.46 10.85
C LEU A 25 -24.10 29.34 11.63
N GLN A 26 -23.67 30.41 12.31
CA GLN A 26 -22.46 30.38 13.14
C GLN A 26 -22.59 29.37 14.30
N SER A 27 -23.73 29.34 14.98
CA SER A 27 -24.01 28.38 16.07
C SER A 27 -24.04 26.94 15.55
N PHE A 28 -24.71 26.71 14.42
CA PHE A 28 -24.80 25.40 13.79
C PHE A 28 -23.42 24.90 13.34
N CYS A 29 -22.65 25.69 12.58
CA CYS A 29 -21.31 25.33 12.14
C CYS A 29 -20.38 25.02 13.33
N LYS A 30 -20.50 25.76 14.44
CA LYS A 30 -19.72 25.49 15.66
C LYS A 30 -20.11 24.15 16.29
N LYS A 31 -21.41 23.88 16.44
CA LYS A 31 -21.90 22.59 16.98
C LYS A 31 -21.50 21.42 16.08
N ALA A 32 -21.65 21.56 14.76
CA ALA A 32 -21.26 20.56 13.78
C ALA A 32 -19.75 20.28 13.83
N ALA A 33 -18.92 21.32 13.93
CA ALA A 33 -17.47 21.17 14.07
C ALA A 33 -17.09 20.47 15.39
N THR A 34 -17.72 20.85 16.51
CA THR A 34 -17.50 20.16 17.79
C THR A 34 -17.89 18.69 17.71
N SER A 35 -19.08 18.39 17.18
CA SER A 35 -19.54 17.01 17.00
C SER A 35 -18.59 16.18 16.12
N PHE A 36 -18.06 16.78 15.05
CA PHE A 36 -17.07 16.13 14.19
C PHE A 36 -15.78 15.78 14.96
N PHE A 37 -15.25 16.70 15.76
CA PHE A 37 -14.04 16.43 16.53
C PHE A 37 -14.28 15.51 17.73
N ASP A 38 -15.48 15.48 18.29
CA ASP A 38 -15.85 14.55 19.35
C ASP A 38 -15.94 13.10 18.83
N GLU A 39 -16.42 12.91 17.59
CA GLU A 39 -16.53 11.59 16.97
C GLU A 39 -15.18 11.09 16.42
N TYR A 40 -14.48 11.92 15.64
CA TYR A 40 -13.27 11.50 14.93
C TYR A 40 -11.98 11.81 15.71
N GLY A 41 -11.98 12.81 16.59
CA GLY A 41 -10.76 13.29 17.23
C GLY A 41 -9.82 14.05 16.28
N LEU A 42 -8.70 14.55 16.84
CA LEU A 42 -7.76 15.42 16.11
C LEU A 42 -6.73 14.64 15.28
N VAL A 43 -6.43 13.39 15.64
CA VAL A 43 -5.37 12.57 15.04
C VAL A 43 -5.89 11.34 14.30
N SER A 44 -7.18 11.33 13.95
CA SER A 44 -7.85 10.24 13.21
C SER A 44 -7.09 9.82 11.95
N HIS A 45 -6.57 10.78 11.18
CA HIS A 45 -5.84 10.50 9.95
C HIS A 45 -4.62 9.58 10.16
N GLN A 46 -3.85 9.77 11.25
CA GLN A 46 -2.71 8.91 11.58
C GLN A 46 -3.17 7.51 12.00
N LEU A 47 -4.16 7.46 12.89
CA LEU A 47 -4.69 6.20 13.42
C LEU A 47 -5.35 5.37 12.33
N ASN A 48 -6.18 5.98 11.49
CA ASN A 48 -6.86 5.32 10.38
C ASN A 48 -5.86 4.80 9.35
N SER A 49 -4.82 5.58 9.02
CA SER A 49 -3.77 5.13 8.10
C SER A 49 -3.02 3.91 8.65
N TYR A 50 -2.65 3.93 9.94
CA TYR A 50 -1.98 2.80 10.58
C TYR A 50 -2.89 1.57 10.69
N ASN A 51 -4.14 1.74 11.14
CA ASN A 51 -5.11 0.64 11.27
C ASN A 51 -5.36 -0.02 9.90
N PHE A 52 -5.56 0.79 8.85
CA PHE A 52 -5.72 0.29 7.49
C PHE A 52 -4.48 -0.49 7.02
N PHE A 53 -3.28 -0.02 7.35
CA PHE A 53 -2.05 -0.75 7.04
C PHE A 53 -1.98 -2.10 7.77
N ILE A 54 -2.32 -2.16 9.05
CA ILE A 54 -2.30 -3.40 9.82
C ILE A 54 -3.34 -4.41 9.31
N GLU A 55 -4.55 -3.95 9.03
CA GLU A 55 -5.67 -4.83 8.64
C GLU A 55 -5.58 -5.31 7.18
N HIS A 56 -5.14 -4.44 6.25
CA HIS A 56 -5.18 -4.72 4.81
C HIS A 56 -3.80 -4.61 4.16
N GLY A 57 -3.04 -3.56 4.51
CA GLY A 57 -1.76 -3.26 3.88
C GLY A 57 -0.71 -4.33 4.11
N LEU A 58 -0.64 -4.88 5.32
CA LEU A 58 0.34 -5.87 5.73
C LEU A 58 0.17 -7.17 4.93
N GLN A 59 -1.07 -7.67 4.84
CA GLN A 59 -1.41 -8.84 4.02
C GLN A 59 -1.05 -8.60 2.54
N SER A 60 -1.41 -7.43 2.00
CA SER A 60 -1.09 -7.05 0.62
C SER A 60 0.43 -7.06 0.33
N VAL A 61 1.25 -6.64 1.31
CA VAL A 61 2.72 -6.67 1.18
C VAL A 61 3.23 -8.10 1.07
N PHE A 62 2.77 -9.02 1.91
CA PHE A 62 3.19 -10.41 1.86
C PHE A 62 2.68 -11.12 0.59
N GLU A 63 1.46 -10.83 0.13
CA GLU A 63 0.94 -11.35 -1.13
C GLU A 63 1.73 -10.86 -2.35
N SER A 64 2.18 -9.60 -2.33
CA SER A 64 2.98 -9.02 -3.42
C SER A 64 4.36 -9.68 -3.61
N SER A 65 4.86 -10.37 -2.58
CA SER A 65 6.15 -11.07 -2.65
C SER A 65 6.10 -12.32 -3.54
N GLY A 66 4.91 -12.85 -3.81
CA GLY A 66 4.71 -13.99 -4.71
C GLY A 66 5.24 -15.32 -4.17
N GLU A 67 5.43 -16.28 -5.07
CA GLU A 67 6.00 -17.59 -4.75
C GLU A 67 7.52 -17.56 -4.89
N MET A 68 8.23 -17.92 -3.81
CA MET A 68 9.68 -18.02 -3.84
C MET A 68 10.08 -19.46 -4.18
N LEU A 69 10.80 -19.62 -5.29
CA LEU A 69 11.41 -20.89 -5.67
C LEU A 69 12.74 -21.05 -4.95
N VAL A 70 12.86 -22.13 -4.17
CA VAL A 70 14.11 -22.53 -3.51
C VAL A 70 14.64 -23.77 -4.24
N GLU A 71 15.75 -23.58 -4.95
CA GLU A 71 16.45 -24.63 -5.67
C GLU A 71 17.71 -25.05 -4.89
N PRO A 72 18.00 -26.35 -4.79
CA PRO A 72 19.23 -26.82 -4.19
C PRO A 72 20.43 -26.38 -5.04
N SER A 73 21.51 -25.93 -4.41
CA SER A 73 22.75 -25.51 -5.10
C SER A 73 23.53 -26.68 -5.73
N PHE A 74 23.11 -27.92 -5.50
CA PHE A 74 23.76 -29.12 -6.01
C PHE A 74 23.07 -29.64 -7.28
N ASP A 75 23.87 -29.90 -8.31
CA ASP A 75 23.45 -30.54 -9.56
C ASP A 75 23.40 -32.07 -9.39
N PRO A 76 22.22 -32.70 -9.29
CA PRO A 76 22.07 -34.13 -9.07
C PRO A 76 22.25 -34.95 -10.34
N THR A 77 22.51 -34.33 -11.50
CA THR A 77 22.98 -35.11 -12.67
C THR A 77 24.27 -35.86 -12.36
N LYS A 78 25.03 -35.43 -11.34
CA LYS A 78 26.26 -36.10 -10.88
C LYS A 78 26.05 -37.22 -9.86
N ASN A 79 24.91 -37.30 -9.17
CA ASN A 79 24.62 -38.35 -8.17
C ASN A 79 23.25 -38.97 -8.42
N LYS A 80 23.23 -40.24 -8.86
CA LYS A 80 22.02 -40.99 -9.23
C LYS A 80 21.05 -41.28 -8.07
N ASP A 81 21.42 -40.98 -6.82
CA ASP A 81 20.67 -41.36 -5.61
C ASP A 81 19.87 -40.22 -4.95
N HIS A 82 19.94 -38.98 -5.45
CA HIS A 82 19.21 -37.86 -4.86
C HIS A 82 18.16 -37.32 -5.82
N GLU A 83 16.90 -37.64 -5.51
CA GLU A 83 15.73 -37.05 -6.16
C GLU A 83 15.81 -35.53 -6.12
N TRP A 84 15.67 -34.87 -7.26
CA TRP A 84 15.66 -33.42 -7.35
C TRP A 84 14.46 -32.88 -6.57
N ARG A 85 14.72 -32.16 -5.46
CA ARG A 85 13.69 -31.55 -4.60
C ARG A 85 13.76 -30.04 -4.73
N TYR A 86 12.71 -29.45 -5.27
CA TYR A 86 12.50 -28.00 -5.21
C TYR A 86 11.50 -27.72 -4.10
N ALA A 87 11.74 -26.68 -3.32
CA ALA A 87 10.74 -26.14 -2.42
C ALA A 87 10.18 -24.86 -3.03
N THR A 88 8.86 -24.75 -3.16
CA THR A 88 8.22 -23.45 -3.38
C THR A 88 7.70 -22.99 -2.04
N VAL A 89 8.11 -21.80 -1.62
CA VAL A 89 7.68 -21.15 -0.38
C VAL A 89 6.65 -20.10 -0.76
N LYS A 90 5.47 -20.20 -0.18
CA LYS A 90 4.41 -19.20 -0.33
C LYS A 90 4.02 -18.67 1.04
N PHE A 91 4.01 -17.34 1.16
CA PHE A 91 3.46 -16.68 2.34
C PHE A 91 1.93 -16.71 2.25
N GLY A 92 1.31 -17.15 3.34
CA GLY A 92 -0.13 -17.20 3.52
C GLY A 92 -0.63 -16.02 4.35
N GLU A 93 -1.55 -16.30 5.27
CA GLU A 93 -2.15 -15.29 6.14
C GLU A 93 -1.14 -14.73 7.15
N VAL A 94 -1.17 -13.41 7.32
CA VAL A 94 -0.33 -12.67 8.25
C VAL A 94 -1.16 -12.30 9.47
N SER A 95 -0.67 -12.63 10.66
CA SER A 95 -1.30 -12.25 11.93
C SER A 95 -0.34 -11.44 12.79
N VAL A 96 -0.89 -10.47 13.52
CA VAL A 96 -0.15 -9.63 14.45
C VAL A 96 -0.76 -9.78 15.83
N ASP A 97 0.02 -10.33 16.76
CA ASP A 97 -0.40 -10.48 18.16
C ASP A 97 -0.47 -9.11 18.84
N LYS A 98 -1.23 -8.99 19.93
CA LYS A 98 -1.15 -7.78 20.77
C LYS A 98 0.24 -7.63 21.41
N PRO A 99 0.68 -6.41 21.74
CA PRO A 99 1.97 -6.20 22.41
C PRO A 99 2.07 -6.98 23.73
N THR A 100 3.04 -7.89 23.78
CA THR A 100 3.38 -8.67 24.98
C THR A 100 4.82 -8.44 25.39
N LEU A 101 5.03 -8.44 26.72
CA LEU A 101 6.32 -8.35 27.39
C LEU A 101 6.62 -9.72 28.00
N TYR A 102 7.80 -10.25 27.75
CA TYR A 102 8.25 -11.51 28.35
C TYR A 102 9.15 -11.17 29.53
N SER A 103 8.76 -11.58 30.73
CA SER A 103 9.56 -11.48 31.94
C SER A 103 9.46 -12.80 32.70
N ASP A 104 10.59 -13.41 33.05
CA ASP A 104 10.68 -14.63 33.86
C ASP A 104 9.67 -15.73 33.45
N ASP A 105 9.68 -16.09 32.15
CA ASP A 105 8.79 -17.08 31.53
C ASP A 105 7.28 -16.80 31.61
N LYS A 106 6.90 -15.56 31.94
CA LYS A 106 5.51 -15.10 31.93
C LYS A 106 5.28 -14.06 30.83
N GLU A 107 4.16 -14.22 30.13
CA GLU A 107 3.64 -13.23 29.19
C GLU A 107 2.82 -12.17 29.95
N LEU A 108 3.35 -10.95 29.99
CA LEU A 108 2.69 -9.79 30.57
C LEU A 108 2.15 -8.88 29.46
N VAL A 109 1.06 -8.18 29.77
CA VAL A 109 0.51 -7.15 28.89
C VAL A 109 1.52 -6.00 28.78
N PHE A 110 1.99 -5.74 27.56
CA PHE A 110 2.90 -4.62 27.34
C PHE A 110 2.08 -3.34 27.13
N LEU A 111 2.38 -2.30 27.88
CA LEU A 111 1.71 -0.99 27.78
C LEU A 111 2.72 0.06 27.31
N PRO A 112 2.27 1.16 26.69
CA PRO A 112 3.17 2.21 26.21
C PRO A 112 4.08 2.76 27.32
N TRP A 113 3.56 3.03 28.52
CA TRP A 113 4.37 3.51 29.64
C TRP A 113 5.49 2.53 30.07
N HIS A 114 5.28 1.20 29.98
CA HIS A 114 6.34 0.23 30.23
C HIS A 114 7.52 0.47 29.26
N ALA A 115 7.21 0.69 27.97
CA ALA A 115 8.21 0.94 26.95
C ALA A 115 8.98 2.26 27.18
N ARG A 116 8.26 3.31 27.62
CA ARG A 116 8.87 4.61 27.97
C ARG A 116 9.87 4.47 29.13
N LEU A 117 9.46 3.86 30.24
CA LEU A 117 10.29 3.77 31.45
C LEU A 117 11.49 2.83 31.31
N GLN A 118 11.34 1.75 30.55
CA GLN A 118 12.37 0.72 30.39
C GLN A 118 13.27 0.93 29.15
N ASN A 119 13.14 2.07 28.45
CA ASN A 119 13.84 2.34 27.19
C ASN A 119 13.63 1.23 26.13
N MET A 120 12.44 0.63 26.10
CA MET A 120 12.07 -0.42 25.16
C MET A 120 11.27 0.13 23.98
N THR A 121 11.08 -0.71 22.96
CA THR A 121 10.24 -0.39 21.80
C THR A 121 8.88 -1.05 21.95
N TYR A 122 7.83 -0.24 22.01
CA TYR A 122 6.44 -0.71 22.04
C TYR A 122 6.07 -1.35 20.70
N SER A 123 5.99 -2.68 20.69
CA SER A 123 5.87 -3.47 19.46
C SER A 123 5.10 -4.76 19.70
N ALA A 124 4.48 -5.25 18.64
CA ALA A 124 3.73 -6.49 18.56
C ALA A 124 4.49 -7.56 17.77
N ARG A 125 4.27 -8.84 18.07
CA ARG A 125 4.89 -9.95 17.35
C ARG A 125 4.06 -10.27 16.10
N MET A 126 4.72 -10.45 14.96
CA MET A 126 4.09 -10.79 13.69
C MET A 126 4.43 -12.23 13.32
N LYS A 127 3.39 -12.98 12.94
CA LYS A 127 3.48 -14.36 12.47
C LYS A 127 2.92 -14.44 11.07
N VAL A 128 3.51 -15.29 10.26
CA VAL A 128 3.03 -15.55 8.91
C VAL A 128 2.94 -17.03 8.72
N ASN A 129 1.82 -17.45 8.14
CA ASN A 129 1.64 -18.81 7.75
C ASN A 129 2.46 -19.10 6.51
N VAL A 130 3.34 -20.09 6.54
CA VAL A 130 4.17 -20.45 5.38
C VAL A 130 3.75 -21.80 4.86
N ASP A 131 3.41 -21.84 3.58
CA ASP A 131 3.14 -23.06 2.84
C ASP A 131 4.39 -23.47 2.05
N VAL A 132 4.93 -24.64 2.38
CA VAL A 132 6.07 -25.23 1.66
C VAL A 132 5.58 -26.34 0.74
N PHE A 133 5.82 -26.20 -0.56
CA PHE A 133 5.49 -27.21 -1.58
C PHE A 133 6.76 -27.90 -2.07
N VAL A 134 6.82 -29.23 -2.01
CA VAL A 134 7.92 -30.00 -2.62
C VAL A 134 7.51 -30.50 -3.99
N LYS A 135 8.23 -30.07 -5.04
CA LYS A 135 8.08 -30.59 -6.41
C LYS A 135 9.12 -31.68 -6.65
N LYS A 136 8.72 -32.78 -7.29
CA LYS A 136 9.61 -33.84 -7.78
C LYS A 136 9.52 -33.91 -9.30
N VAL A 137 10.66 -33.92 -9.99
CA VAL A 137 10.68 -34.21 -11.43
C VAL A 137 10.46 -35.69 -11.64
N VAL A 138 9.35 -36.07 -12.27
CA VAL A 138 9.10 -37.45 -12.68
C VAL A 138 9.52 -37.60 -14.15
N LYS A 139 10.56 -38.39 -14.42
CA LYS A 139 10.89 -38.80 -15.79
C LYS A 139 10.00 -40.00 -16.17
N ARG A 140 9.18 -39.88 -17.22
CA ARG A 140 8.46 -41.03 -17.81
C ARG A 140 9.31 -41.67 -18.90
N ASP A 141 9.24 -43.00 -18.98
CA ASP A 141 10.00 -43.82 -19.92
C ASP A 141 9.65 -43.52 -21.38
N LYS A 142 10.67 -43.32 -22.21
CA LYS A 142 10.55 -42.93 -23.63
C LYS A 142 9.75 -43.92 -24.49
N PHE A 143 9.58 -45.16 -24.03
CA PHE A 143 8.96 -46.23 -24.80
C PHE A 143 7.42 -46.16 -24.92
N LYS A 144 6.71 -45.33 -24.15
CA LYS A 144 5.23 -45.31 -24.14
C LYS A 144 4.56 -44.06 -24.74
N THR A 145 5.22 -42.91 -24.83
CA THR A 145 4.53 -41.64 -25.16
C THR A 145 5.24 -40.70 -26.14
N GLY A 146 6.45 -41.01 -26.61
CA GLY A 146 7.08 -40.28 -27.73
C GLY A 146 7.38 -38.79 -27.55
N GLN A 147 7.24 -38.23 -26.33
CA GLN A 147 7.58 -36.85 -26.00
C GLN A 147 8.75 -36.80 -25.02
N ASP A 148 9.69 -35.88 -25.26
CA ASP A 148 10.78 -35.58 -24.33
C ASP A 148 10.24 -34.80 -23.12
N GLU A 149 10.47 -35.37 -21.93
CA GLU A 149 10.40 -34.76 -20.58
C GLU A 149 9.27 -33.72 -20.33
N TYR A 150 8.17 -34.16 -19.72
CA TYR A 150 7.19 -33.25 -19.10
C TYR A 150 7.37 -33.20 -17.58
N VAL A 151 7.62 -32.01 -17.01
CA VAL A 151 7.73 -31.80 -15.56
C VAL A 151 6.32 -31.74 -14.96
N GLU A 152 5.78 -32.89 -14.55
CA GLU A 152 4.51 -32.93 -13.83
C GLU A 152 4.71 -32.47 -12.38
N LYS A 153 4.24 -31.25 -12.06
CA LYS A 153 4.35 -30.65 -10.72
C LYS A 153 3.39 -31.37 -9.76
N GLN A 154 3.84 -32.43 -9.09
CA GLN A 154 3.08 -33.01 -7.97
C GLN A 154 3.46 -32.36 -6.64
N ILE A 155 2.43 -31.92 -5.90
CA ILE A 155 2.55 -31.37 -4.55
C ILE A 155 2.66 -32.55 -3.58
N LEU A 156 3.84 -32.77 -2.99
CA LEU A 156 4.06 -33.93 -2.09
C LEU A 156 3.63 -33.68 -0.64
N SER A 157 3.63 -32.44 -0.17
CA SER A 157 3.24 -32.08 1.20
C SER A 157 2.97 -30.59 1.26
N LYS A 158 1.86 -30.19 1.90
CA LYS A 158 1.61 -28.81 2.34
C LYS A 158 1.88 -28.78 3.84
N LYS A 159 2.97 -28.13 4.25
CA LYS A 159 3.17 -27.82 5.68
C LYS A 159 2.82 -26.35 5.86
N THR A 160 1.80 -26.12 6.67
CA THR A 160 1.29 -24.82 7.08
C THR A 160 1.84 -24.59 8.49
N GLN A 161 2.78 -23.67 8.62
CA GLN A 161 3.44 -23.36 9.90
C GLN A 161 3.34 -21.86 10.17
N ASP A 162 2.93 -21.50 11.38
CA ASP A 162 2.98 -20.13 11.86
C ASP A 162 4.42 -19.79 12.25
N ILE A 163 5.11 -19.05 11.39
CA ILE A 163 6.49 -18.66 11.60
C ILE A 163 6.52 -17.21 12.13
N PRO A 164 7.12 -16.95 13.30
CA PRO A 164 7.34 -15.58 13.75
C PRO A 164 8.39 -14.92 12.85
N ILE A 165 7.96 -13.94 12.06
CA ILE A 165 8.84 -13.24 11.11
C ILE A 165 9.53 -12.04 11.77
N GLY A 166 8.91 -11.43 12.78
CA GLY A 166 9.50 -10.31 13.47
C GLY A 166 8.55 -9.59 14.40
N ARG A 167 8.86 -8.31 14.67
CA ARG A 167 8.02 -7.42 15.46
C ARG A 167 7.73 -6.13 14.70
N ILE A 168 6.51 -5.64 14.82
CA ILE A 168 6.08 -4.37 14.24
C ILE A 168 5.83 -3.36 15.37
N PRO A 169 6.39 -2.13 15.30
CA PRO A 169 6.06 -1.08 16.27
C PRO A 169 4.56 -0.79 16.27
N VAL A 170 3.96 -0.66 17.46
CA VAL A 170 2.53 -0.38 17.60
C VAL A 170 2.29 1.09 17.87
N MET A 171 1.41 1.70 17.10
CA MET A 171 1.00 3.09 17.30
C MET A 171 0.11 3.20 18.55
N VAL A 172 0.39 4.17 19.43
CA VAL A 172 -0.40 4.41 20.64
C VAL A 172 -1.82 4.83 20.25
N LYS A 173 -2.82 4.26 20.94
CA LYS A 173 -4.28 4.36 20.65
C LYS A 173 -4.74 3.76 19.30
N SER A 174 -3.91 2.99 18.60
CA SER A 174 -4.35 2.19 17.42
C SER A 174 -5.11 0.92 17.80
N VAL A 175 -5.67 0.20 16.82
CA VAL A 175 -6.43 -1.04 17.00
C VAL A 175 -5.64 -2.14 17.75
N LEU A 176 -4.32 -2.22 17.51
CA LEU A 176 -3.44 -3.18 18.19
C LEU A 176 -3.00 -2.73 19.59
N CYS A 177 -3.20 -1.47 19.94
CA CYS A 177 -2.71 -0.92 21.18
C CYS A 177 -3.50 -1.47 22.37
N ASN A 178 -2.79 -1.90 23.41
CA ASN A 178 -3.42 -2.35 24.65
C ASN A 178 -4.14 -1.23 25.43
N THR A 179 -4.13 0.02 24.97
CA THR A 179 -4.83 1.14 25.63
C THR A 179 -6.23 1.41 25.06
N THR A 180 -6.61 0.79 23.93
CA THR A 180 -7.91 1.04 23.28
C THR A 180 -9.05 0.19 23.82
N GLU A 181 -8.76 -0.93 24.47
CA GLU A 181 -9.77 -1.74 25.14
C GLU A 181 -10.31 -1.02 26.38
N LYS A 182 -11.57 -0.56 26.30
CA LYS A 182 -12.36 -0.23 27.48
C LYS A 182 -12.40 -1.49 28.36
N GLY A 183 -11.97 -1.38 29.62
CA GLY A 183 -12.16 -2.47 30.57
C GLY A 183 -13.65 -2.83 30.68
N LYS A 184 -13.96 -4.06 31.14
CA LYS A 184 -15.34 -4.54 31.35
C LYS A 184 -16.22 -3.61 32.21
N ASN A 185 -15.61 -2.65 32.93
CA ASN A 185 -16.27 -1.71 33.82
C ASN A 185 -16.30 -0.26 33.28
N GLY A 186 -15.97 -0.03 32.00
CA GLY A 186 -16.00 1.33 31.42
C GLY A 186 -14.85 2.26 31.87
N GLU A 187 -13.99 1.82 32.78
CA GLU A 187 -12.78 2.55 33.16
C GLU A 187 -11.76 2.48 32.02
N SER A 188 -11.63 3.58 31.28
CA SER A 188 -10.65 3.74 30.19
C SER A 188 -9.21 3.98 30.69
N TYR A 189 -8.98 3.86 32.01
CA TYR A 189 -7.72 4.17 32.66
C TYR A 189 -7.02 2.88 33.08
N ARG A 190 -6.30 2.23 32.14
CA ARG A 190 -5.21 1.34 32.59
C ARG A 190 -4.22 2.24 33.35
N LYS A 191 -4.11 2.01 34.66
CA LYS A 191 -3.29 2.76 35.63
C LYS A 191 -1.96 3.22 34.99
N GLY A 192 -1.78 4.53 34.79
CA GLY A 192 -0.52 5.12 34.32
C GLY A 192 -0.56 5.88 32.98
N GLU A 193 -1.65 5.87 32.23
CA GLU A 193 -1.77 6.66 30.97
C GLU A 193 -2.65 7.92 31.14
N CYS A 194 -2.33 8.98 30.39
CA CYS A 194 -3.07 10.24 30.42
C CYS A 194 -4.41 10.13 29.66
N ALA A 195 -5.50 10.58 30.28
CA ALA A 195 -6.83 10.65 29.67
C ALA A 195 -6.84 11.48 28.38
N PHE A 196 -6.12 12.60 28.42
CA PHE A 196 -6.10 13.59 27.34
C PHE A 196 -5.17 13.23 26.19
N ASP A 197 -4.42 12.11 26.27
CA ASP A 197 -3.29 11.78 25.36
C ASP A 197 -3.61 12.08 23.89
N GLN A 198 -4.23 11.23 23.08
CA GLN A 198 -4.64 11.38 21.66
C GLN A 198 -4.00 10.27 20.85
N GLY A 199 -2.77 9.86 21.21
CA GLY A 199 -2.03 8.82 20.50
C GLY A 199 -1.51 9.29 19.15
N GLY A 200 -1.38 8.37 18.19
CA GLY A 200 -0.88 8.71 16.85
C GLY A 200 0.65 8.75 16.72
N TYR A 201 1.37 8.20 17.70
CA TYR A 201 2.84 8.13 17.74
C TYR A 201 3.31 6.73 18.16
N PHE A 202 4.62 6.50 18.06
CA PHE A 202 5.29 5.25 18.41
C PHE A 202 6.27 5.48 19.55
N VAL A 203 6.43 4.50 20.43
CA VAL A 203 7.46 4.50 21.46
C VAL A 203 8.60 3.58 21.00
N ILE A 204 9.74 4.16 20.62
CA ILE A 204 10.91 3.45 20.11
C ILE A 204 12.09 3.69 21.05
N LYS A 205 12.61 2.63 21.67
CA LYS A 205 13.69 2.72 22.67
C LYS A 205 13.43 3.78 23.74
N GLY A 206 12.20 3.81 24.27
CA GLY A 206 11.75 4.80 25.26
C GLY A 206 11.38 6.17 24.71
N ALA A 207 11.77 6.52 23.48
CA ALA A 207 11.50 7.82 22.88
C ALA A 207 10.22 7.81 22.04
N GLU A 208 9.44 8.89 22.12
CA GLU A 208 8.24 9.09 21.30
C GLU A 208 8.62 9.59 19.91
N LYS A 209 8.04 8.98 18.88
CA LYS A 209 8.32 9.23 17.47
C LYS A 209 7.02 9.33 16.67
N VAL A 210 6.93 10.33 15.81
CA VAL A 210 5.76 10.58 14.94
C VAL A 210 6.20 10.54 13.48
N PHE A 211 5.37 9.99 12.61
CA PHE A 211 5.53 10.17 11.17
C PHE A 211 4.83 11.45 10.73
N ILE A 212 5.59 12.31 10.03
CA ILE A 212 5.04 13.52 9.41
C ILE A 212 4.58 13.14 8.01
N ALA A 213 3.36 13.53 7.66
CA ALA A 213 2.81 13.31 6.33
C ALA A 213 3.72 13.98 5.27
N GLN A 214 4.09 13.21 4.25
CA GLN A 214 4.88 13.71 3.13
C GLN A 214 3.98 13.91 1.91
N GLU A 215 3.93 15.14 1.41
CA GLU A 215 3.24 15.44 0.17
C GLU A 215 4.06 14.93 -1.03
N GLN A 216 3.40 14.22 -1.94
CA GLN A 216 3.98 13.78 -3.21
C GLN A 216 3.03 14.03 -4.36
N ILE A 217 3.59 14.32 -5.53
CA ILE A 217 2.87 14.48 -6.79
C ILE A 217 2.17 13.16 -7.15
N CYS A 218 0.89 13.24 -7.54
CA CYS A 218 0.13 12.09 -8.00
C CYS A 218 0.74 11.47 -9.27
N THR A 219 1.15 10.21 -9.19
CA THR A 219 1.76 9.45 -10.31
C THR A 219 0.74 8.84 -11.25
N LYS A 220 -0.52 8.67 -10.81
CA LYS A 220 -1.60 8.08 -11.63
C LYS A 220 -2.24 9.04 -12.63
N ARG A 221 -1.80 10.30 -12.67
CA ARG A 221 -2.36 11.35 -13.53
C ARG A 221 -1.33 11.82 -14.56
N LEU A 222 -1.84 12.25 -15.71
CA LEU A 222 -1.06 12.98 -16.71
C LEU A 222 -0.88 14.42 -16.26
N TRP A 223 0.34 14.93 -16.39
CA TRP A 223 0.70 16.30 -16.06
C TRP A 223 1.01 17.08 -17.33
N ILE A 224 0.22 18.11 -17.61
CA ILE A 224 0.33 18.95 -18.79
C ILE A 224 0.93 20.30 -18.38
N SER A 225 2.02 20.69 -19.00
CA SER A 225 2.59 22.05 -18.90
C SER A 225 2.58 22.70 -20.27
N ASN A 226 2.31 24.01 -20.31
CA ASN A 226 2.20 24.78 -21.55
C ASN A 226 3.50 25.52 -21.91
N SER A 227 4.50 25.57 -21.03
CA SER A 227 5.77 26.29 -21.29
C SER A 227 6.96 25.56 -20.65
N PRO A 228 7.71 24.74 -21.42
CA PRO A 228 7.39 24.25 -22.77
C PRO A 228 6.19 23.28 -22.77
N TRP A 229 5.51 23.14 -23.91
CA TRP A 229 4.43 22.16 -24.07
C TRP A 229 4.95 20.75 -23.80
N THR A 230 4.50 20.16 -22.70
CA THR A 230 4.92 18.84 -22.24
C THR A 230 3.77 18.11 -21.58
N VAL A 231 3.63 16.83 -21.89
CA VAL A 231 2.74 15.89 -21.22
C VAL A 231 3.62 14.85 -20.55
N SER A 232 3.60 14.78 -19.23
CA SER A 232 4.41 13.83 -18.47
C SER A 232 3.55 12.84 -17.69
N TYR A 233 3.99 11.59 -17.74
CA TYR A 233 3.46 10.48 -16.97
C TYR A 233 4.60 9.83 -16.20
N ARG A 234 4.36 9.54 -14.92
CA ARG A 234 5.34 8.91 -14.04
C ARG A 234 4.76 7.61 -13.51
N SER A 235 5.37 6.49 -13.89
CA SER A 235 4.96 5.18 -13.37
C SER A 235 5.22 5.09 -11.86
N GLU A 236 4.38 4.32 -11.16
CA GLU A 236 4.45 4.09 -9.71
C GLU A 236 5.78 3.51 -9.24
N THR A 237 6.43 2.71 -10.09
CA THR A 237 7.77 2.16 -9.81
C THR A 237 8.87 3.22 -9.86
N LYS A 238 8.55 4.50 -10.14
CA LYS A 238 9.45 5.67 -10.22
C LYS A 238 10.66 5.53 -11.17
N ARG A 239 10.82 4.38 -11.84
CA ARG A 239 11.90 4.07 -12.78
C ARG A 239 11.66 4.67 -14.15
N ASN A 240 10.43 4.62 -14.64
CA ASN A 240 10.11 5.02 -16.00
C ASN A 240 9.32 6.33 -15.99
N ARG A 241 9.95 7.38 -16.53
CA ARG A 241 9.29 8.63 -16.89
C ARG A 241 8.95 8.56 -18.37
N PHE A 242 7.68 8.76 -18.69
CA PHE A 242 7.22 8.89 -20.05
C PHE A 242 6.87 10.36 -20.25
N ILE A 243 7.65 11.06 -21.07
CA ILE A 243 7.46 12.49 -21.29
C ILE A 243 7.29 12.73 -22.77
N VAL A 244 6.10 13.17 -23.16
CA VAL A 244 5.82 13.66 -24.50
C VAL A 244 6.10 15.16 -24.51
N ARG A 245 6.95 15.61 -25.42
CA ARG A 245 7.30 17.03 -25.53
C ARG A 245 7.36 17.47 -26.99
N LEU A 246 7.02 18.73 -27.20
CA LEU A 246 7.24 19.38 -28.48
C LEU A 246 8.71 19.83 -28.52
N SER A 247 9.51 19.15 -29.34
CA SER A 247 10.94 19.43 -29.50
C SER A 247 11.16 20.21 -30.80
N GLU A 248 11.99 21.24 -30.75
CA GLU A 248 12.44 21.94 -31.96
C GLU A 248 13.65 21.18 -32.52
N ASN A 249 13.53 20.70 -33.76
CA ASN A 249 14.64 20.03 -34.43
C ASN A 249 15.75 21.07 -34.70
N GLN A 250 16.83 21.03 -33.92
CA GLN A 250 17.95 21.98 -34.06
C GLN A 250 18.93 21.65 -35.21
N LYS A 251 18.73 20.55 -35.93
CA LYS A 251 19.78 19.93 -36.79
C LYS A 251 19.55 19.97 -38.31
N ALA A 252 18.75 20.90 -38.83
CA ALA A 252 18.67 21.08 -40.29
C ALA A 252 19.01 22.53 -40.65
N GLU A 253 20.29 22.82 -40.88
CA GLU A 253 20.74 24.11 -41.43
C GLU A 253 20.18 24.37 -42.85
N ASP A 254 19.65 23.35 -43.53
CA ASP A 254 19.19 23.43 -44.92
C ASP A 254 17.66 23.55 -45.11
N PHE A 255 16.85 23.40 -44.05
CA PHE A 255 15.39 23.58 -44.15
C PHE A 255 14.96 24.86 -43.42
N LYS A 256 14.48 25.85 -44.19
CA LYS A 256 13.89 27.11 -43.67
C LYS A 256 12.66 26.92 -42.74
N ARG A 257 12.20 25.68 -42.51
CA ARG A 257 11.16 25.34 -41.54
C ARG A 257 11.78 24.64 -40.34
N LYS A 258 11.79 25.34 -39.20
CA LYS A 258 11.91 24.70 -37.89
C LYS A 258 10.65 23.89 -37.62
N GLU A 259 10.58 22.67 -38.14
CA GLU A 259 9.45 21.79 -37.86
C GLU A 259 9.52 21.35 -36.39
N LYS A 260 8.45 21.67 -35.66
CA LYS A 260 8.28 21.20 -34.29
C LYS A 260 7.87 19.74 -34.35
N VAL A 261 8.68 18.87 -33.75
CA VAL A 261 8.48 17.43 -33.76
C VAL A 261 7.99 16.98 -32.39
N LEU A 262 6.93 16.16 -32.37
CA LEU A 262 6.50 15.50 -31.15
C LEU A 262 7.45 14.35 -30.83
N THR A 263 8.07 14.41 -29.66
CA THR A 263 9.04 13.43 -29.20
C THR A 263 8.58 12.80 -27.90
N VAL A 264 8.90 11.53 -27.72
CA VAL A 264 8.70 10.78 -26.48
C VAL A 264 10.06 10.53 -25.86
N TYR A 265 10.24 10.99 -24.63
CA TYR A 265 11.34 10.58 -23.78
C TYR A 265 10.92 9.34 -22.99
N PHE A 266 11.58 8.22 -23.26
CA PHE A 266 11.34 6.93 -22.61
C PHE A 266 12.67 6.20 -22.43
N LEU A 267 12.90 5.62 -21.25
CA LEU A 267 14.13 4.87 -20.91
C LEU A 267 15.43 5.60 -21.28
N SER A 268 15.51 6.90 -20.96
CA SER A 268 16.66 7.75 -21.27
C SER A 268 16.94 7.99 -22.76
N THR A 269 16.01 7.63 -23.64
CA THR A 269 16.08 7.87 -25.08
C THR A 269 14.94 8.79 -25.52
N GLU A 270 15.24 9.68 -26.47
CA GLU A 270 14.24 10.54 -27.11
C GLU A 270 13.94 9.98 -28.50
N ILE A 271 12.68 9.60 -28.69
CA ILE A 271 12.21 8.90 -29.89
C ILE A 271 11.06 9.72 -30.47
N PRO A 272 11.04 10.02 -31.78
CA PRO A 272 9.87 10.65 -32.38
C PRO A 272 8.61 9.78 -32.22
N VAL A 273 7.47 10.41 -31.96
CA VAL A 273 6.21 9.69 -31.65
C VAL A 273 5.83 8.67 -32.72
N TRP A 274 6.04 8.96 -34.01
CA TRP A 274 5.71 8.03 -35.09
C TRP A 274 6.50 6.73 -35.01
N VAL A 275 7.78 6.78 -34.64
CA VAL A 275 8.63 5.59 -34.48
C VAL A 275 8.09 4.70 -33.35
N LEU A 276 7.57 5.32 -32.28
CA LEU A 276 6.94 4.58 -31.18
C LEU A 276 5.67 3.84 -31.64
N PHE A 277 4.81 4.47 -32.44
CA PHE A 277 3.60 3.80 -32.96
C PHE A 277 3.94 2.57 -33.81
N PHE A 278 4.93 2.67 -34.71
CA PHE A 278 5.39 1.53 -35.48
C PHE A 278 6.00 0.43 -34.58
N ALA A 279 6.78 0.81 -33.57
CA ALA A 279 7.33 -0.15 -32.61
C ALA A 279 6.26 -0.85 -31.77
N LEU A 280 5.12 -0.20 -31.54
CA LEU A 280 3.94 -0.77 -30.86
C LEU A 280 3.05 -1.62 -31.78
N GLY A 281 3.39 -1.75 -33.07
CA GLY A 281 2.68 -2.61 -34.02
C GLY A 281 1.59 -1.92 -34.84
N VAL A 282 1.52 -0.57 -34.82
CA VAL A 282 0.62 0.17 -35.71
C VAL A 282 1.15 0.09 -37.14
N ALA A 283 0.31 -0.39 -38.06
CA ALA A 283 0.76 -0.77 -39.41
C ALA A 283 0.66 0.38 -40.42
N SER A 284 -0.14 1.40 -40.14
CA SER A 284 -0.38 2.52 -41.07
C SER A 284 -0.42 3.86 -40.38
N ASP A 285 0.00 4.91 -41.10
CA ASP A 285 -0.10 6.30 -40.62
C ASP A 285 -1.54 6.69 -40.30
N LYS A 286 -2.50 6.17 -41.07
CA LYS A 286 -3.93 6.41 -40.84
C LYS A 286 -4.36 5.89 -39.46
N GLU A 287 -3.97 4.66 -39.12
CA GLU A 287 -4.28 4.07 -37.83
C GLU A 287 -3.60 4.82 -36.67
N ALA A 288 -2.36 5.28 -36.86
CA ALA A 288 -1.67 6.11 -35.87
C ALA A 288 -2.39 7.45 -35.63
N VAL A 289 -2.85 8.11 -36.71
CA VAL A 289 -3.61 9.35 -36.61
C VAL A 289 -4.98 9.11 -35.97
N ASP A 290 -5.67 8.03 -36.31
CA ASP A 290 -6.97 7.66 -35.72
C ASP A 290 -6.85 7.40 -34.20
N LEU A 291 -5.73 6.85 -33.72
CA LEU A 291 -5.45 6.67 -32.29
C LEU A 291 -5.19 7.98 -31.54
N ILE A 292 -4.55 8.97 -32.18
CA ILE A 292 -4.25 10.27 -31.57
C ILE A 292 -5.48 11.18 -31.63
N ALA A 293 -6.08 11.27 -32.80
CA ALA A 293 -7.16 12.19 -33.16
C ALA A 293 -8.49 11.44 -33.25
N PHE A 294 -8.76 10.55 -32.29
CA PHE A 294 -10.03 9.83 -32.24
C PHE A 294 -11.18 10.85 -32.21
N ARG A 295 -11.98 10.84 -33.28
CA ARG A 295 -13.02 11.83 -33.59
C ARG A 295 -14.00 12.01 -32.43
N TRP A 296 -14.03 13.23 -31.87
CA TRP A 296 -15.23 13.82 -31.29
C TRP A 296 -15.80 14.80 -32.32
N TRP A 297 -16.65 14.29 -33.21
CA TRP A 297 -17.63 15.06 -33.98
C TRP A 297 -18.85 14.18 -34.17
#